data_AF-A0ABD3Q750-F1
#
_entry.id   AF-A0ABD3Q750-F1
#
_cell.length_a   1.000
_cell.length_b   1.000
_cell.length_c   1.000
_cell.angle_alpha   90.00
_cell.angle_beta   90.00
_cell.angle_gamma   90.00
#
_symmetry.space_group_name_H-M   'P 1'
#
loop_
_entity.id
_entity.type
_entity.pdbx_description
1 polymer ?
#
loop_
_entity_poly.entity_id
_entity_poly.type
_entity_poly.pdbx_seq_one_letter_code
_entity_poly.pdbx_strand_id
1 'polypeptide(L)'
;MQHLAAHRVVTRLHFATSALVTVGGACLGMILHSPSSTCSTETERPQRRPPKFGTSIPRKSTRGALTLSINVEEVNDQREDCPLCKKFSRGPCGDIFKRWLDCTDQHPGKDPDGAPMHLSKCSEFAENLAECLEEHSEYYEKDETKGDDEHETQLKDAWKEFVTEMEDQISKGIYKLQSYPANIDPTIHVRFESLTGAAYFKPNLNVSSIVAAYIFDNNGNVLAAGSKNDMDIGGPCVLMFDLSPNMKSATFRAIYEKEEDSVTVFSKTLLVPRKK
;
A
#
# COMPACT_ATOMS: atom_id res chain seq x y z
N MET A 1 -28.29 -66.09 -14.65
CA MET A 1 -29.76 -65.95 -14.69
C MET A 1 -30.09 -64.52 -15.11
N GLN A 2 -30.88 -64.37 -16.19
CA GLN A 2 -31.80 -63.24 -16.51
C GLN A 2 -31.17 -61.82 -16.63
N HIS A 3 -31.54 -60.91 -17.53
CA HIS A 3 -32.33 -60.84 -18.76
C HIS A 3 -32.14 -59.41 -19.32
N LEU A 4 -32.20 -59.24 -20.66
CA LEU A 4 -32.81 -58.12 -21.43
C LEU A 4 -32.31 -56.67 -21.22
N ALA A 5 -31.73 -56.01 -22.24
CA ALA A 5 -32.38 -55.22 -23.32
C ALA A 5 -32.70 -53.75 -22.88
N ALA A 6 -32.73 -52.69 -23.70
CA ALA A 6 -32.80 -52.51 -25.14
C ALA A 6 -32.36 -51.08 -25.56
N HIS A 7 -31.93 -50.97 -26.82
CA HIS A 7 -32.00 -49.88 -27.80
C HIS A 7 -32.72 -48.55 -27.46
N ARG A 8 -32.15 -47.42 -27.94
CA ARG A 8 -32.64 -46.73 -29.17
C ARG A 8 -31.67 -45.69 -29.74
N VAL A 9 -31.62 -45.72 -31.07
CA VAL A 9 -30.98 -44.83 -32.06
C VAL A 9 -31.96 -43.71 -32.43
N VAL A 10 -31.45 -42.56 -32.94
CA VAL A 10 -31.97 -41.71 -34.07
C VAL A 10 -31.19 -40.37 -34.06
N THR A 11 -30.16 -40.17 -34.90
CA THR A 11 -30.08 -39.58 -36.26
C THR A 11 -30.45 -38.09 -36.47
N ARG A 12 -29.39 -37.36 -36.88
CA ARG A 12 -29.23 -36.41 -38.01
C ARG A 12 -29.86 -35.00 -38.04
N LEU A 13 -28.92 -34.04 -38.12
CA LEU A 13 -28.74 -32.93 -39.11
C LEU A 13 -29.96 -32.15 -39.61
N HIS A 14 -29.88 -30.81 -39.54
CA HIS A 14 -30.12 -29.94 -40.70
C HIS A 14 -29.36 -28.60 -40.57
N PHE A 15 -28.69 -28.22 -41.65
CA PHE A 15 -28.13 -26.90 -41.96
C PHE A 15 -29.27 -25.92 -42.34
N ALA A 16 -29.10 -24.63 -42.08
CA ALA A 16 -29.73 -23.58 -42.88
C ALA A 16 -28.88 -22.29 -42.89
N THR A 17 -28.31 -22.01 -44.05
CA THR A 17 -27.81 -20.72 -44.53
C THR A 17 -28.97 -19.75 -44.77
N SER A 18 -28.74 -18.45 -44.55
CA SER A 18 -29.51 -17.38 -45.20
C SER A 18 -28.64 -16.14 -45.38
N ALA A 19 -28.53 -15.72 -46.64
CA ALA A 19 -28.04 -14.42 -47.08
C ALA A 19 -29.25 -13.55 -47.45
N LEU A 20 -29.15 -12.23 -47.29
CA LEU A 20 -30.08 -11.27 -47.91
C LEU A 20 -29.32 -10.07 -48.46
N VAL A 21 -29.73 -9.66 -49.67
CA VAL A 21 -29.14 -8.64 -50.54
C VAL A 21 -29.86 -7.28 -50.36
N THR A 22 -29.08 -6.22 -50.59
CA THR A 22 -29.34 -4.76 -50.68
C THR A 22 -30.67 -4.26 -51.24
N VAL A 23 -31.13 -3.07 -50.79
CA VAL A 23 -31.63 -1.96 -51.63
C VAL A 23 -31.41 -0.61 -50.91
N GLY A 24 -30.89 0.40 -51.62
CA GLY A 24 -30.82 1.80 -51.17
C GLY A 24 -32.04 2.62 -51.58
N GLY A 25 -32.25 3.76 -50.93
CA GLY A 25 -33.28 4.73 -51.32
C GLY A 25 -33.47 5.86 -50.30
N ALA A 26 -33.11 7.07 -50.70
CA ALA A 26 -33.35 8.31 -49.96
C ALA A 26 -34.81 8.76 -50.07
N CYS A 27 -35.35 9.42 -49.02
CA CYS A 27 -36.30 10.54 -49.15
C CYS A 27 -36.46 11.32 -47.83
N LEU A 28 -36.22 12.63 -47.97
CA LEU A 28 -36.79 13.82 -47.30
C LEU A 28 -37.79 13.65 -46.14
N GLY A 29 -37.42 14.29 -45.01
CA GLY A 29 -38.14 15.43 -44.43
C GLY A 29 -39.48 15.20 -43.73
N MET A 30 -39.51 15.43 -42.41
CA MET A 30 -40.40 16.42 -41.80
C MET A 30 -39.91 16.84 -40.40
N ILE A 31 -39.99 18.14 -40.19
CA ILE A 31 -39.83 18.93 -38.97
C ILE A 31 -40.80 18.42 -37.89
N LEU A 32 -40.41 18.44 -36.61
CA LEU A 32 -41.24 18.83 -35.46
C LEU A 32 -40.38 18.87 -34.16
N HIS A 33 -40.21 20.09 -33.65
CA HIS A 33 -40.18 20.52 -32.24
C HIS A 33 -39.21 19.88 -31.22
N SER A 34 -38.27 20.73 -30.80
CA SER A 34 -37.60 20.67 -29.50
C SER A 34 -38.57 20.72 -28.32
N PRO A 35 -38.22 20.03 -27.23
CA PRO A 35 -38.20 20.68 -25.93
C PRO A 35 -36.78 20.64 -25.36
N SER A 36 -36.25 21.83 -25.12
CA SER A 36 -35.37 22.20 -24.00
C SER A 36 -34.79 21.03 -23.20
N SER A 37 -33.61 20.56 -23.64
CA SER A 37 -32.69 19.81 -22.80
C SER A 37 -32.00 20.82 -21.88
N THR A 38 -32.40 20.81 -20.62
CA THR A 38 -31.64 21.42 -19.53
C THR A 38 -30.24 20.82 -19.52
N CYS A 39 -29.23 21.67 -19.72
CA CYS A 39 -27.85 21.41 -19.34
C CYS A 39 -27.81 20.99 -17.86
N SER A 40 -27.81 19.70 -17.61
CA SER A 40 -27.22 19.16 -16.40
C SER A 40 -25.74 18.99 -16.71
N THR A 41 -24.95 19.94 -16.22
CA THR A 41 -23.52 19.78 -15.99
C THR A 41 -23.33 18.52 -15.17
N GLU A 42 -22.91 17.45 -15.83
CA GLU A 42 -22.34 16.28 -15.18
C GLU A 42 -21.00 16.75 -14.62
N THR A 43 -21.02 17.17 -13.36
CA THR A 43 -19.82 17.43 -12.60
C THR A 43 -19.09 16.09 -12.49
N GLU A 44 -18.11 15.87 -13.37
CA GLU A 44 -17.10 14.83 -13.21
C GLU A 44 -16.58 14.92 -11.78
N ARG A 45 -16.96 13.94 -10.94
CA ARG A 45 -16.46 13.85 -9.59
C ARG A 45 -14.99 13.45 -9.70
N PRO A 46 -14.06 14.26 -9.18
CA PRO A 46 -12.65 13.89 -9.21
C PRO A 46 -12.49 12.57 -8.46
N GLN A 47 -11.97 11.54 -9.13
CA GLN A 47 -11.53 10.32 -8.46
C GLN A 47 -10.47 10.72 -7.44
N ARG A 48 -10.84 10.70 -6.17
CA ARG A 48 -9.92 11.08 -5.09
C ARG A 48 -8.90 9.97 -4.94
N ARG A 49 -7.66 10.28 -5.31
CA ARG A 49 -6.51 9.45 -4.96
C ARG A 49 -6.52 9.23 -3.44
N PRO A 50 -6.07 8.06 -2.95
CA PRO A 50 -5.85 7.86 -1.53
C PRO A 50 -5.02 9.03 -1.01
N PRO A 51 -5.27 9.49 0.22
CA PRO A 51 -4.58 10.65 0.70
C PRO A 51 -3.08 10.36 0.72
N LYS A 52 -2.30 11.17 0.02
CA LYS A 52 -0.84 11.03 -0.03
C LYS A 52 -0.29 11.57 1.28
N PHE A 53 0.10 10.68 2.16
CA PHE A 53 0.78 11.05 3.41
C PHE A 53 2.18 10.42 3.41
N GLY A 54 3.22 11.25 3.42
CA GLY A 54 4.56 10.87 3.90
C GLY A 54 4.59 11.13 5.40
N THR A 55 5.26 10.37 6.26
CA THR A 55 6.51 9.61 6.08
C THR A 55 6.43 8.27 6.83
N SER A 56 6.74 7.19 6.11
CA SER A 56 7.35 5.93 6.61
C SER A 56 6.81 5.31 7.91
N ILE A 57 6.13 4.17 7.75
CA ILE A 57 5.90 3.18 8.81
C ILE A 57 7.25 2.85 9.50
N PRO A 58 7.34 2.86 10.84
CA PRO A 58 8.53 2.39 11.54
C PRO A 58 8.77 0.92 11.21
N ARG A 59 9.83 0.67 10.44
CA ARG A 59 10.32 -0.68 10.15
C ARG A 59 10.77 -1.31 11.46
N LYS A 60 10.03 -2.31 11.96
CA LYS A 60 10.59 -3.30 12.89
C LYS A 60 11.63 -4.13 12.12
N SER A 61 12.85 -3.63 12.03
CA SER A 61 14.00 -4.39 11.56
C SER A 61 15.07 -4.37 12.63
N THR A 62 15.20 -5.51 13.31
CA THR A 62 16.35 -5.84 14.13
C THR A 62 17.57 -6.03 13.22
N ARG A 63 18.70 -5.45 13.63
CA ARG A 63 20.09 -5.60 13.15
C ARG A 63 20.54 -4.57 12.11
N GLY A 64 21.49 -3.77 12.57
CA GLY A 64 22.15 -2.72 11.81
C GLY A 64 22.96 -3.22 10.62
N ALA A 65 22.93 -2.40 9.58
CA ALA A 65 23.98 -2.23 8.60
C ALA A 65 23.67 -0.90 7.87
N LEU A 66 24.17 0.21 8.38
CA LEU A 66 24.17 1.47 7.65
C LEU A 66 25.46 1.55 6.84
N THR A 67 25.32 1.53 5.52
CA THR A 67 26.36 1.98 4.60
C THR A 67 25.71 3.03 3.72
N LEU A 68 25.89 4.30 4.08
CA LEU A 68 25.46 5.45 3.28
C LEU A 68 26.72 6.21 2.86
N SER A 69 27.05 6.12 1.58
CA SER A 69 27.96 7.04 0.91
C SER A 69 27.08 8.07 0.20
N ILE A 70 27.12 9.32 0.64
CA ILE A 70 26.52 10.45 -0.07
C ILE A 70 27.60 11.53 -0.18
N ASN A 71 27.90 11.93 -1.42
CA ASN A 71 28.77 13.05 -1.74
C ASN A 71 28.07 14.36 -1.34
N VAL A 72 28.84 15.23 -0.67
CA VAL A 72 28.43 16.53 -0.16
C VAL A 72 28.54 17.58 -1.27
N GLU A 73 27.47 18.37 -1.45
CA GLU A 73 27.55 19.81 -1.77
C GLU A 73 26.16 20.44 -1.55
N GLU A 74 25.94 20.95 -0.33
CA GLU A 74 25.06 22.06 0.12
C GLU A 74 24.58 21.81 1.56
N VAL A 75 25.33 22.37 2.50
CA VAL A 75 25.17 22.23 3.95
C VAL A 75 24.33 23.41 4.45
N ASN A 76 23.00 23.23 4.58
CA ASN A 76 22.28 23.61 5.80
C ASN A 76 20.79 23.18 5.83
N ASP A 77 20.10 23.09 4.69
CA ASP A 77 18.62 22.92 4.69
C ASP A 77 18.13 21.46 4.74
N GLN A 78 18.94 20.47 4.36
CA GLN A 78 18.50 19.06 4.33
C GLN A 78 18.51 18.36 5.69
N ARG A 79 18.95 19.03 6.77
CA ARG A 79 19.01 18.42 8.12
C ARG A 79 17.66 18.35 8.81
N GLU A 80 16.72 19.23 8.45
CA GLU A 80 15.35 19.21 8.96
C GLU A 80 14.53 18.05 8.37
N ASP A 81 14.94 17.56 7.19
CA ASP A 81 14.30 16.48 6.45
C ASP A 81 14.85 15.08 6.79
N CYS A 82 15.77 14.96 7.74
CA CYS A 82 16.28 13.68 8.24
C CYS A 82 15.55 13.28 9.53
N PRO A 83 14.58 12.32 9.50
CA PRO A 83 13.80 11.95 10.68
C PRO A 83 14.66 11.39 11.82
N LEU A 84 15.73 10.67 11.48
CA LEU A 84 16.70 10.16 12.44
C LEU A 84 17.48 11.31 13.10
N CYS A 85 17.92 12.28 12.31
CA CYS A 85 18.66 13.43 12.81
C CYS A 85 17.78 14.29 13.72
N LYS A 86 16.48 14.42 13.40
CA LYS A 86 15.50 15.12 14.24
C LYS A 86 15.24 14.41 15.57
N LYS A 87 15.23 13.08 15.58
CA LYS A 87 15.08 12.27 16.81
C LYS A 87 16.28 12.44 17.73
N PHE A 88 17.48 12.18 17.24
CA PHE A 88 18.68 12.16 18.07
C PHE A 88 19.26 13.56 18.38
N SER A 89 18.84 14.60 17.65
CA SER A 89 19.21 16.01 17.97
C SER A 89 18.40 16.62 19.12
N ARG A 90 17.43 15.89 19.67
CA ARG A 90 16.59 16.28 20.81
C ARG A 90 16.89 15.41 22.02
N GLY A 91 16.53 15.90 23.20
CA GLY A 91 16.66 15.14 24.45
C GLY A 91 18.04 15.20 25.10
N PRO A 92 18.31 14.30 26.07
CA PRO A 92 19.48 14.37 26.94
C PRO A 92 20.82 14.20 26.20
N CYS A 93 20.82 13.59 25.02
CA CYS A 93 22.01 13.37 24.19
C CYS A 93 22.05 14.27 22.95
N GLY A 94 21.09 15.19 22.80
CA GLY A 94 20.95 16.02 21.61
C GLY A 94 22.17 16.88 21.30
N ASP A 95 22.82 17.42 22.33
CA ASP A 95 24.01 18.25 22.16
C ASP A 95 25.25 17.41 21.81
N ILE A 96 25.36 16.18 22.32
CA ILE A 96 26.44 15.25 21.96
C ILE A 96 26.27 14.80 20.51
N PHE A 97 25.03 14.50 20.11
CA PHE A 97 24.69 14.15 18.73
C PHE A 97 25.02 15.27 17.75
N LYS A 98 24.69 16.53 18.07
CA LYS A 98 25.05 17.70 17.24
C LYS A 98 26.57 17.85 17.10
N ARG A 99 27.33 17.70 18.19
CA ARG A 99 28.80 17.76 18.14
C ARG A 99 29.40 16.63 17.31
N TRP A 100 28.83 15.42 17.41
CA TRP A 100 29.24 14.30 16.57
C TRP A 100 28.97 14.60 15.08
N LEU A 101 27.77 15.07 14.75
CA LEU A 101 27.43 15.49 13.38
C LEU A 101 28.39 16.55 12.86
N ASP A 102 28.56 17.65 13.60
CA ASP A 102 29.45 18.76 13.22
C ASP A 102 30.89 18.27 13.00
N CYS A 103 31.37 17.32 13.81
CA CYS A 103 32.67 16.70 13.60
C CYS A 103 32.71 15.88 12.30
N THR A 104 31.68 15.08 12.03
CA THR A 104 31.61 14.26 10.81
C THR A 104 31.56 15.11 9.55
N ASP A 105 30.87 16.25 9.61
CA ASP A 105 30.77 17.21 8.50
C ASP A 105 32.09 17.92 8.22
N GLN A 106 32.89 18.18 9.26
CA GLN A 106 34.22 18.75 9.13
C GLN A 106 35.26 17.74 8.61
N HIS A 107 34.93 16.45 8.64
CA HIS A 107 35.82 15.37 8.20
C HIS A 107 35.18 14.46 7.12
N PRO A 108 34.78 15.04 5.97
CA PRO A 108 34.25 14.26 4.87
C PRO A 108 35.37 13.45 4.18
N GLY A 109 34.99 12.38 3.47
CA GLY A 109 35.93 11.59 2.67
C GLY A 109 36.60 10.45 3.43
N LYS A 110 37.75 10.00 2.91
CA LYS A 110 38.46 8.80 3.36
C LYS A 110 39.90 9.13 3.74
N ASP A 111 40.43 8.40 4.71
CA ASP A 111 41.84 8.42 5.09
C ASP A 111 42.71 7.68 4.05
N PRO A 112 44.05 7.71 4.19
CA PRO A 112 44.97 7.06 3.25
C PRO A 112 44.77 5.55 3.11
N ASP A 113 44.15 4.91 4.10
CA ASP A 113 43.84 3.47 4.14
C ASP A 113 42.46 3.16 3.52
N GLY A 114 41.73 4.19 3.08
CA GLY A 114 40.42 4.07 2.45
C GLY A 114 39.25 3.98 3.43
N ALA A 115 39.48 4.14 4.73
CA ALA A 115 38.45 4.19 5.75
C ALA A 115 37.85 5.59 5.86
N PRO A 116 36.55 5.74 6.18
CA PRO A 116 35.94 7.06 6.34
C PRO A 116 36.62 7.89 7.44
N MET A 117 37.01 9.13 7.12
CA MET A 117 37.83 9.97 8.00
C MET A 117 37.14 10.32 9.32
N HIS A 118 35.81 10.42 9.33
CA HIS A 118 35.03 10.64 10.55
C HIS A 118 35.12 9.48 11.55
N LEU A 119 35.41 8.25 11.12
CA LEU A 119 35.55 7.11 12.04
C LEU A 119 36.79 7.20 12.91
N SER A 120 37.87 7.81 12.41
CA SER A 120 39.10 8.01 13.18
C SER A 120 39.15 9.38 13.88
N LYS A 121 38.52 10.40 13.30
CA LYS A 121 38.56 11.79 13.83
C LYS A 121 37.42 12.13 14.79
N CYS A 122 36.30 11.43 14.71
CA CYS A 122 35.10 11.70 15.52
C CYS A 122 34.70 10.51 16.40
N SER A 123 35.59 9.54 16.59
CA SER A 123 35.34 8.33 17.39
C SER A 123 34.96 8.67 18.83
N GLU A 124 35.64 9.64 19.45
CA GLU A 124 35.35 10.08 20.81
C GLU A 124 33.91 10.61 20.95
N PHE A 125 33.41 11.37 19.97
CA PHE A 125 32.04 11.84 19.99
C PHE A 125 31.03 10.70 19.73
N ALA A 126 31.40 9.72 18.90
CA ALA A 126 30.58 8.55 18.64
C ALA A 126 30.46 7.64 19.87
N GLU A 127 31.55 7.45 20.62
CA GLU A 127 31.58 6.70 21.88
C GLU A 127 30.74 7.40 22.95
N ASN A 128 30.97 8.69 23.19
CA ASN A 128 30.17 9.49 24.14
C ASN A 128 28.68 9.51 23.78
N LEU A 129 28.36 9.55 22.49
CA LEU A 129 26.98 9.46 22.02
C LEU A 129 26.39 8.07 22.31
N ALA A 130 27.13 7.00 22.04
CA ALA A 130 26.67 5.64 22.31
C ALA A 130 26.39 5.41 23.79
N GLU A 131 27.30 5.83 24.68
CA GLU A 131 27.12 5.74 26.13
C GLU A 131 25.89 6.54 26.60
N CYS A 132 25.73 7.77 26.11
CA CYS A 132 24.58 8.59 26.45
C CYS A 132 23.25 7.96 25.97
N LEU A 133 23.24 7.38 24.77
CA LEU A 133 22.04 6.72 24.23
C LEU A 133 21.69 5.44 25.00
N GLU A 134 22.68 4.71 25.52
CA GLU A 134 22.47 3.54 26.36
C GLU A 134 21.90 3.94 27.73
N GLU A 135 22.50 4.95 28.38
CA GLU A 135 22.06 5.48 29.68
C GLU A 135 20.64 6.06 29.61
N HIS A 136 20.30 6.72 28.50
CA HIS A 136 18.99 7.32 28.27
C HIS A 136 18.11 6.53 27.30
N SER A 137 18.35 5.23 27.16
CA SER A 137 17.61 4.32 26.27
C SER A 137 16.09 4.49 26.44
N GLU A 138 15.59 4.56 27.68
CA GLU A 138 14.17 4.79 27.95
C GLU A 138 13.60 6.06 27.31
N TYR A 139 14.37 7.14 27.20
CA TYR A 139 13.92 8.39 26.57
C TYR A 139 13.74 8.19 25.07
N TYR A 140 14.70 7.53 24.42
CA TYR A 140 14.69 7.32 22.96
C TYR A 140 13.82 6.14 22.52
N GLU A 141 13.45 5.26 23.46
CA GLU A 141 12.42 4.22 23.29
C GLU A 141 11.00 4.76 23.49
N LYS A 142 10.82 5.78 24.36
CA LYS A 142 9.51 6.44 24.59
C LYS A 142 8.97 7.15 23.35
N ASP A 143 9.82 7.53 22.40
CA ASP A 143 9.42 8.12 21.12
C ASP A 143 8.85 7.11 20.10
N GLU A 144 8.88 5.80 20.36
CA GLU A 144 8.05 4.85 19.58
C GLU A 144 6.59 4.80 20.06
N THR A 145 6.25 5.49 21.16
CA THR A 145 4.92 5.39 21.79
C THR A 145 4.26 6.72 22.20
N LYS A 146 4.90 7.89 22.07
CA LYS A 146 4.34 9.14 22.62
C LYS A 146 4.43 10.41 21.77
N GLY A 147 4.96 10.33 20.54
CA GLY A 147 5.05 11.48 19.63
C GLY A 147 3.93 11.56 18.58
N ASP A 148 3.12 10.51 18.45
CA ASP A 148 2.28 10.27 17.27
C ASP A 148 0.81 9.94 17.59
N ASP A 149 0.35 10.00 18.84
CA ASP A 149 -1.03 9.56 19.13
C ASP A 149 -2.09 10.35 18.34
N GLU A 150 -1.95 11.68 18.20
CA GLU A 150 -2.90 12.46 17.40
C GLU A 150 -2.71 12.26 15.88
N HIS A 151 -1.47 12.22 15.39
CA HIS A 151 -1.19 12.09 13.96
C HIS A 151 -1.43 10.67 13.44
N GLU A 152 -1.01 9.64 14.20
CA GLU A 152 -1.34 8.24 13.93
C GLU A 152 -2.84 7.99 14.06
N THR A 153 -3.53 8.60 15.03
CA THR A 153 -5.00 8.51 15.10
C THR A 153 -5.66 9.19 13.91
N GLN A 154 -5.20 10.38 13.50
CA GLN A 154 -5.69 11.06 12.30
C GLN A 154 -5.46 10.23 11.03
N LEU A 155 -4.29 9.61 10.89
CA LEU A 155 -3.99 8.71 9.77
C LEU A 155 -4.89 7.46 9.79
N LYS A 156 -5.08 6.84 10.96
CA LYS A 156 -5.98 5.69 11.12
C LYS A 156 -7.42 6.06 10.77
N ASP A 157 -7.89 7.22 11.21
CA ASP A 157 -9.25 7.67 10.94
C ASP A 157 -9.44 8.05 9.47
N ALA A 158 -8.46 8.72 8.85
CA ALA A 158 -8.46 8.99 7.42
C ALA A 158 -8.50 7.69 6.59
N TRP A 159 -7.75 6.65 6.98
CA TRP A 159 -7.82 5.35 6.32
C TRP A 159 -9.16 4.65 6.55
N LYS A 160 -9.76 4.74 7.74
CA LYS A 160 -11.11 4.19 7.97
C LYS A 160 -12.16 4.90 7.13
N GLU A 161 -12.10 6.23 7.03
CA GLU A 161 -13.00 7.01 6.19
C GLU A 161 -12.85 6.61 4.71
N PHE A 162 -11.61 6.54 4.22
CA PHE A 162 -11.31 6.09 2.87
C PHE A 162 -11.86 4.68 2.60
N VAL A 163 -11.62 3.72 3.49
CA VAL A 163 -12.11 2.35 3.33
C VAL A 163 -13.64 2.31 3.36
N THR A 164 -14.27 3.08 4.24
CA THR A 164 -15.73 3.18 4.32
C THR A 164 -16.32 3.73 3.03
N GLU A 165 -15.72 4.78 2.47
CA GLU A 165 -16.12 5.35 1.18
C GLU A 165 -15.94 4.34 0.05
N MET A 166 -14.80 3.65 -0.01
CA MET A 166 -14.54 2.63 -1.03
C MET A 166 -15.54 1.48 -0.96
N GLU A 167 -15.83 0.95 0.23
CA GLU A 167 -16.82 -0.11 0.39
C GLU A 167 -18.24 0.36 0.04
N ASP A 168 -18.61 1.59 0.38
CA ASP A 168 -19.88 2.20 -0.02
C ASP A 168 -19.99 2.30 -1.55
N GLN A 169 -18.96 2.80 -2.24
CA GLN A 169 -18.94 2.89 -3.71
C GLN A 169 -18.98 1.51 -4.38
N ILE A 170 -18.33 0.50 -3.80
CA ILE A 170 -18.40 -0.88 -4.26
C ILE A 170 -19.82 -1.44 -4.06
N SER A 171 -20.46 -1.17 -2.92
CA SER A 171 -21.84 -1.60 -2.65
C SER A 171 -22.85 -0.96 -3.60
N LYS A 172 -22.60 0.28 -4.04
CA LYS A 172 -23.38 1.01 -5.04
C LYS A 172 -23.11 0.55 -6.48
N GLY A 173 -22.14 -0.34 -6.69
CA GLY A 173 -21.76 -0.84 -8.00
C GLY A 173 -20.94 0.13 -8.86
N ILE A 174 -20.43 1.23 -8.26
CA ILE A 174 -19.56 2.19 -8.95
C ILE A 174 -18.22 1.53 -9.29
N TYR A 175 -17.63 0.85 -8.31
CA TYR A 175 -16.41 0.06 -8.52
C TYR A 175 -16.75 -1.43 -8.60
N LYS A 176 -16.29 -2.06 -9.68
CA LYS A 176 -16.47 -3.51 -9.88
C LYS A 176 -15.41 -4.30 -9.14
N LEU A 177 -15.85 -5.13 -8.20
CA LEU A 177 -14.99 -6.09 -7.51
C LEU A 177 -14.60 -7.24 -8.45
N GLN A 178 -13.33 -7.60 -8.47
CA GLN A 178 -12.80 -8.72 -9.24
C GLN A 178 -12.02 -9.68 -8.36
N SER A 179 -12.04 -10.97 -8.69
CA SER A 179 -11.12 -11.94 -8.08
C SER A 179 -9.71 -11.69 -8.58
N TYR A 180 -8.71 -11.91 -7.72
CA TYR A 180 -7.32 -11.83 -8.16
C TYR A 180 -7.03 -12.90 -9.24
N PRO A 181 -6.44 -12.52 -10.38
CA PRO A 181 -5.89 -13.49 -11.30
C PRO A 181 -4.64 -14.16 -10.69
N ALA A 182 -4.39 -15.41 -11.06
CA ALA A 182 -3.36 -16.26 -10.45
C ALA A 182 -1.95 -15.65 -10.46
N ASN A 183 -1.65 -14.80 -11.45
CA ASN A 183 -0.35 -14.14 -11.60
C ASN A 183 -0.14 -12.96 -10.64
N ILE A 184 -1.17 -12.44 -9.98
CA ILE A 184 -1.07 -11.32 -9.01
C ILE A 184 -1.76 -11.61 -7.68
N ASP A 185 -2.13 -12.87 -7.46
CA ASP A 185 -2.76 -13.32 -6.22
C ASP A 185 -1.86 -12.96 -5.02
N PRO A 186 -2.35 -12.20 -4.04
CA PRO A 186 -1.52 -11.77 -2.93
C PRO A 186 -1.07 -12.98 -2.11
N THR A 187 0.21 -12.98 -1.79
CA THR A 187 0.80 -13.97 -0.89
C THR A 187 0.52 -13.52 0.54
N ILE A 188 -0.06 -14.38 1.35
CA ILE A 188 -0.48 -14.04 2.72
C ILE A 188 0.23 -14.99 3.68
N HIS A 189 0.99 -14.43 4.62
CA HIS A 189 1.67 -15.16 5.67
C HIS A 189 1.04 -14.80 7.02
N VAL A 190 0.67 -15.80 7.80
CA VAL A 190 0.01 -15.62 9.09
C VAL A 190 0.79 -16.41 10.14
N ARG A 191 1.11 -15.75 11.26
CA ARG A 191 1.76 -16.35 12.43
C ARG A 191 0.79 -16.34 13.60
N PHE A 192 0.18 -17.48 13.86
CA PHE A 192 -0.86 -17.63 14.90
C PHE A 192 -0.29 -17.52 16.32
N GLU A 193 1.00 -17.78 16.53
CA GLU A 193 1.66 -17.66 17.82
C GLU A 193 1.75 -16.20 18.27
N SER A 194 2.09 -15.31 17.34
CA SER A 194 2.20 -13.88 17.58
C SER A 194 0.92 -13.10 17.25
N LEU A 195 -0.11 -13.78 16.72
CA LEU A 195 -1.33 -13.16 16.20
C LEU A 195 -1.06 -12.04 15.18
N THR A 196 -0.09 -12.24 14.30
CA THR A 196 0.27 -11.26 13.26
C THR A 196 0.18 -11.88 11.88
N GLY A 197 -0.07 -11.05 10.88
CA GLY A 197 -0.08 -11.41 9.48
C GLY A 197 0.61 -10.37 8.61
N ALA A 198 1.02 -10.80 7.43
CA ALA A 198 1.54 -9.95 6.38
C ALA A 198 0.97 -10.38 5.03
N ALA A 199 0.46 -9.41 4.28
CA ALA A 199 -0.02 -9.59 2.91
C ALA A 199 0.91 -8.87 1.94
N TYR A 200 1.32 -9.59 0.89
CA TYR A 200 2.25 -9.14 -0.13
C TYR A 200 1.52 -8.99 -1.45
N PHE A 201 1.39 -7.76 -1.91
CA PHE A 201 0.76 -7.36 -3.16
C PHE A 201 1.81 -7.06 -4.21
N LYS A 202 1.52 -7.35 -5.48
CA LYS A 202 2.40 -6.95 -6.58
C LYS A 202 2.23 -5.46 -6.87
N PRO A 203 3.32 -4.69 -7.01
CA PRO A 203 3.21 -3.24 -7.19
C PRO A 203 2.66 -2.84 -8.57
N ASN A 204 2.96 -3.63 -9.61
CA ASN A 204 2.61 -3.32 -10.99
C ASN A 204 2.00 -4.55 -11.69
N LEU A 205 1.04 -4.29 -12.57
CA LEU A 205 0.37 -5.25 -13.46
C LEU A 205 0.35 -4.67 -14.87
N ASN A 206 1.24 -5.11 -15.76
CA ASN A 206 1.34 -4.55 -17.12
C ASN A 206 1.46 -3.01 -17.08
N VAL A 207 0.39 -2.30 -17.49
CA VAL A 207 0.26 -0.83 -17.48
C VAL A 207 -0.43 -0.26 -16.23
N SER A 208 -0.81 -1.11 -15.27
CA SER A 208 -1.53 -0.70 -14.06
C SER A 208 -0.62 -0.72 -12.85
N SER A 209 -0.70 0.30 -12.00
CA SER A 209 0.01 0.36 -10.72
C SER A 209 -0.97 0.20 -9.58
N ILE A 210 -0.55 -0.50 -8.52
CA ILE A 210 -1.28 -0.43 -7.25
C ILE A 210 -1.28 1.03 -6.77
N VAL A 211 -2.40 1.45 -6.21
CA VAL A 211 -2.60 2.80 -5.67
C VAL A 211 -2.77 2.74 -4.16
N ALA A 212 -3.58 1.80 -3.70
CA ALA A 212 -3.73 1.48 -2.28
C ALA A 212 -4.17 0.02 -2.09
N ALA A 213 -3.98 -0.50 -0.89
CA ALA A 213 -4.58 -1.73 -0.44
C ALA A 213 -5.10 -1.57 0.98
N TYR A 214 -6.06 -2.41 1.34
CA TYR A 214 -6.59 -2.48 2.70
C TYR A 214 -7.10 -3.88 3.03
N ILE A 215 -7.14 -4.17 4.32
CA ILE A 215 -7.51 -5.45 4.91
C ILE A 215 -8.55 -5.16 5.99
N PHE A 216 -9.64 -5.92 6.00
CA PHE A 216 -10.67 -5.81 7.03
C PHE A 216 -11.15 -7.19 7.48
N ASP A 217 -11.65 -7.25 8.71
CA ASP A 217 -12.17 -8.48 9.31
C ASP A 217 -13.59 -8.82 8.86
N ASN A 218 -14.12 -9.94 9.35
CA ASN A 218 -15.50 -10.37 9.09
C ASN A 218 -16.59 -9.47 9.68
N ASN A 219 -16.25 -8.46 10.48
CA ASN A 219 -17.17 -7.48 11.03
C ASN A 219 -17.08 -6.13 10.30
N GLY A 220 -16.19 -6.00 9.30
CA GLY A 220 -15.92 -4.75 8.60
C GLY A 220 -14.92 -3.83 9.29
N ASN A 221 -14.24 -4.29 10.35
CA ASN A 221 -13.21 -3.49 11.01
C ASN A 221 -11.94 -3.48 10.14
N VAL A 222 -11.39 -2.30 9.88
CA VAL A 222 -10.13 -2.14 9.16
C VAL A 222 -8.98 -2.67 10.02
N LEU A 223 -8.25 -3.65 9.51
CA LEU A 223 -7.08 -4.26 10.15
C LEU A 223 -5.77 -3.59 9.70
N ALA A 224 -5.70 -3.20 8.43
CA ALA A 224 -4.57 -2.47 7.86
C ALA A 224 -5.00 -1.76 6.57
N ALA A 225 -4.39 -0.62 6.27
CA ALA A 225 -4.56 0.08 5.01
C ALA A 225 -3.30 0.88 4.70
N GLY A 226 -3.02 1.10 3.42
CA GLY A 226 -1.86 1.87 3.01
C GLY A 226 -1.90 2.22 1.52
N SER A 227 -1.25 3.32 1.16
CA SER A 227 -0.99 3.69 -0.22
C SER A 227 0.18 2.88 -0.77
N LYS A 228 0.40 2.92 -2.10
CA LYS A 228 1.59 2.31 -2.71
C LYS A 228 2.87 2.72 -2.00
N ASN A 229 3.01 4.00 -1.69
CA ASN A 229 4.22 4.56 -1.09
C ASN A 229 4.43 4.04 0.34
N ASP A 230 3.35 3.81 1.10
CA ASP A 230 3.43 3.29 2.47
C ASP A 230 3.82 1.81 2.49
N MET A 231 3.43 1.08 1.44
CA MET A 231 3.62 -0.35 1.32
C MET A 231 4.92 -0.74 0.61
N ASP A 232 5.53 0.16 -0.17
CA ASP A 232 6.69 -0.16 -1.01
C ASP A 232 7.97 -0.30 -0.18
N ILE A 233 8.54 -1.50 -0.20
CA ILE A 233 9.80 -1.84 0.48
C ILE A 233 10.96 -2.10 -0.51
N GLY A 234 10.84 -1.63 -1.76
CA GLY A 234 11.79 -1.92 -2.84
C GLY A 234 11.52 -3.26 -3.54
N GLY A 235 10.26 -3.69 -3.55
CA GLY A 235 9.85 -5.01 -4.02
C GLY A 235 8.33 -5.18 -4.00
N PRO A 236 7.77 -6.21 -3.34
CA PRO A 236 6.32 -6.30 -3.17
C PRO A 236 5.81 -5.18 -2.25
N CYS A 237 4.57 -4.74 -2.48
CA CYS A 237 3.87 -3.86 -1.55
C CYS A 237 3.35 -4.70 -0.36
N VAL A 238 3.70 -4.33 0.87
CA VAL A 238 3.38 -5.13 2.07
C VAL A 238 2.43 -4.40 3.00
N LEU A 239 1.39 -5.10 3.47
CA LEU A 239 0.58 -4.69 4.63
C LEU A 239 0.74 -5.70 5.75
N MET A 240 1.12 -5.20 6.92
CA MET A 240 1.10 -5.98 8.16
C MET A 240 -0.20 -5.74 8.91
N PHE A 241 -0.73 -6.77 9.55
CA PHE A 241 -2.00 -6.70 10.27
C PHE A 241 -2.01 -7.63 11.48
N ASP A 242 -2.80 -7.27 12.49
CA ASP A 242 -3.00 -8.10 13.67
C ASP A 242 -4.25 -8.97 13.52
N LEU A 243 -4.19 -10.16 14.13
CA LEU A 243 -5.28 -11.12 14.17
C LEU A 243 -5.99 -11.00 15.52
N SER A 244 -7.30 -10.80 15.49
CA SER A 244 -8.10 -11.01 16.69
C SER A 244 -8.32 -12.52 16.92
N PRO A 245 -8.28 -13.01 18.18
CA PRO A 245 -8.60 -14.41 18.51
C PRO A 245 -9.97 -14.86 18.00
N ASN A 246 -10.91 -13.92 17.84
CA ASN A 246 -12.28 -14.17 17.40
C ASN A 246 -12.48 -13.99 15.88
N MET A 247 -11.42 -13.62 15.16
CA MET A 247 -11.48 -13.37 13.72
C MET A 247 -11.79 -14.67 12.97
N LYS A 248 -12.82 -14.64 12.12
CA LYS A 248 -13.23 -15.79 11.30
C LYS A 248 -12.63 -15.73 9.90
N SER A 249 -12.48 -14.53 9.36
CA SER A 249 -11.91 -14.28 8.05
C SER A 249 -11.33 -12.88 7.97
N ALA A 250 -10.37 -12.69 7.07
CA ALA A 250 -9.88 -11.40 6.64
C ALA A 250 -10.10 -11.25 5.14
N THR A 251 -10.56 -10.08 4.71
CA THR A 251 -10.73 -9.72 3.30
C THR A 251 -9.67 -8.70 2.90
N PHE A 252 -8.96 -8.99 1.81
CA PHE A 252 -7.83 -8.24 1.29
C PHE A 252 -8.26 -7.58 -0.01
N ARG A 253 -8.18 -6.26 -0.08
CA ARG A 253 -8.50 -5.50 -1.28
C ARG A 253 -7.30 -4.70 -1.76
N ALA A 254 -7.09 -4.69 -3.07
CA ALA A 254 -6.07 -3.90 -3.72
C ALA A 254 -6.68 -3.14 -4.89
N ILE A 255 -6.34 -1.85 -4.95
CA ILE A 255 -6.85 -0.89 -5.92
C ILE A 255 -5.73 -0.63 -6.92
N TYR A 256 -5.98 -0.91 -8.19
CA TYR A 256 -5.06 -0.63 -9.29
C TYR A 256 -5.64 0.44 -10.20
N GLU A 257 -4.84 1.44 -10.53
CA GLU A 257 -5.17 2.48 -11.51
C GLU A 257 -4.59 2.08 -12.87
N LYS A 258 -5.41 2.23 -13.92
CA LYS A 258 -5.03 2.04 -15.32
C LYS A 258 -4.76 3.39 -15.97
N GLU A 259 -4.10 3.39 -17.12
CA GLU A 259 -3.75 4.60 -17.89
C GLU A 259 -4.96 5.47 -18.31
N GLU A 260 -6.17 4.91 -18.39
CA GLU A 260 -7.40 5.65 -18.75
C GLU A 260 -8.17 6.17 -17.52
N ASP A 261 -7.50 6.48 -16.41
CA ASP A 261 -8.12 6.89 -15.14
C ASP A 261 -9.22 5.94 -14.65
N SER A 262 -9.12 4.66 -15.02
CA SER A 262 -10.05 3.63 -14.58
C SER A 262 -9.43 2.78 -13.48
N VAL A 263 -10.22 2.53 -12.44
CA VAL A 263 -9.79 1.80 -11.26
C VAL A 263 -10.32 0.37 -11.28
N THR A 264 -9.44 -0.58 -10.97
CA THR A 264 -9.81 -1.99 -10.76
C THR A 264 -9.58 -2.37 -9.31
N VAL A 265 -10.60 -2.91 -8.65
CA VAL A 265 -10.51 -3.38 -7.27
C VAL A 265 -10.52 -4.90 -7.24
N PHE A 266 -9.40 -5.49 -6.80
CA PHE A 266 -9.30 -6.92 -6.58
C PHE A 266 -9.61 -7.29 -5.14
N SER A 267 -10.23 -8.45 -4.94
CA SER A 267 -10.60 -8.96 -3.61
C SER A 267 -10.28 -10.43 -3.44
N LYS A 268 -9.83 -10.76 -2.23
CA LYS A 268 -9.58 -12.13 -1.76
C LYS A 268 -10.00 -12.20 -0.29
N THR A 269 -10.67 -13.29 0.09
CA THR A 269 -11.00 -13.54 1.49
C THR A 269 -10.27 -14.79 1.95
N LEU A 270 -9.52 -14.67 3.04
CA LEU A 270 -8.88 -15.78 3.73
C LEU A 270 -9.74 -16.19 4.93
N LEU A 271 -10.05 -17.47 5.05
CA LEU A 271 -10.62 -18.03 6.28
C LEU A 271 -9.49 -18.20 7.29
N VAL A 272 -9.68 -17.69 8.51
CA VAL A 272 -8.69 -17.76 9.58
C VAL A 272 -8.95 -19.04 10.36
N PRO A 273 -8.03 -20.01 10.36
CA PRO A 273 -8.17 -21.25 11.12
C PRO A 273 -8.34 -20.93 12.60
N ARG A 274 -9.37 -21.53 13.22
CA ARG A 274 -9.52 -21.49 14.67
C ARG A 274 -8.55 -22.49 15.28
N LYS A 275 -7.78 -22.04 16.27
CA LYS A 275 -7.04 -22.94 17.15
C LYS A 275 -8.10 -23.81 17.87
N LYS A 276 -8.05 -25.12 17.64
CA LYS A 276 -8.87 -26.09 18.38
C LYS A 276 -8.30 -26.29 19.78
#